data_AF-A0A813ZAU9-F1
#
_entry.id   AF-A0A813ZAU9-F1
#
_cell.length_a   1.000
_cell.length_b   1.000
_cell.length_c   1.000
_cell.angle_alpha   90.00
_cell.angle_beta   90.00
_cell.angle_gamma   90.00
#
_symmetry.space_group_name_H-M   'P 1'
#
loop_
_entity.id
_entity.type
_entity.pdbx_description
1 polymer ?
#
loop_
_entity_poly.entity_id
_entity_poly.type
_entity_poly.pdbx_seq_one_letter_code
_entity_poly.pdbx_strand_id
1 'polypeptide(L)'
;MTYDSTTQQKIYVSKITLSMRFNIYLVHTIPSFIAYIIIIIYILTHKTLRSAPNNYCLIILLVVQFAFKIIDAPLQLYFYHQGKVLFQNAIFCYIWRLINHSGYSIGAMLLAWASFERHILIFHDRLLRSKWKNICLHYVPPFIIIVYVLCFYIYALSFYSCKIPLNFQSVACGNGWMQNYPVLSAWSKMIHNIISPICIAVFSVSLLVRVLYSKRRLQQTFSWRKYRKMAYQLLSISFLCLGIVLPYGLFIFLSRVGVRNIPKLG
;
A
#
# COMPACT_ATOMS: atom_id res chain seq x y z
N MET A 1 -25.43 38.41 -13.16
CA MET A 1 -24.54 37.31 -12.74
C MET A 1 -25.34 36.37 -11.85
N THR A 2 -26.01 35.41 -12.47
CA THR A 2 -26.78 34.36 -11.81
C THR A 2 -25.82 33.30 -11.32
N TYR A 3 -25.64 33.23 -10.00
CA TYR A 3 -24.94 32.13 -9.34
C TYR A 3 -25.75 30.86 -9.55
N ASP A 4 -25.23 29.97 -10.39
CA ASP A 4 -25.86 28.69 -10.74
C ASP A 4 -25.90 27.77 -9.51
N SER A 5 -27.12 27.34 -9.15
CA SER A 5 -27.46 26.54 -7.97
C SER A 5 -26.90 25.11 -8.00
N THR A 6 -26.32 24.70 -9.13
CA THR A 6 -25.51 23.47 -9.27
C THR A 6 -24.24 23.48 -8.41
N THR A 7 -23.78 24.66 -7.96
CA THR A 7 -22.57 24.82 -7.14
C THR A 7 -22.78 24.44 -5.66
N GLN A 8 -23.99 24.60 -5.12
CA GLN A 8 -24.29 24.18 -3.74
C GLN A 8 -24.41 22.66 -3.61
N GLN A 9 -24.80 21.95 -4.67
CA GLN A 9 -24.96 20.50 -4.66
C GLN A 9 -23.61 19.74 -4.65
N LYS A 10 -22.51 20.38 -5.04
CA LYS A 10 -21.14 19.83 -4.91
C LYS A 10 -20.53 20.00 -3.51
N ILE A 11 -21.11 20.86 -2.65
CA ILE A 11 -20.56 21.20 -1.32
C ILE A 11 -21.16 20.33 -0.20
N TYR A 12 -22.29 19.66 -0.45
CA TYR A 12 -22.83 18.62 0.42
C TYR A 12 -22.27 17.23 0.06
N VAL A 13 -20.94 17.04 0.08
CA VAL A 13 -20.47 15.74 0.59
C VAL A 13 -21.01 15.70 2.01
N SER A 14 -22.15 15.02 2.22
CA SER A 14 -23.01 15.28 3.38
C SER A 14 -22.17 15.20 4.66
N LYS A 15 -22.38 16.14 5.60
CA LYS A 15 -21.71 16.10 6.91
C LYS A 15 -21.85 14.72 7.57
N ILE A 16 -22.96 14.04 7.29
CA ILE A 16 -23.25 12.65 7.66
C ILE A 16 -22.20 11.69 7.09
N THR A 17 -21.87 11.79 5.80
CA THR A 17 -20.83 10.96 5.14
C THR A 17 -19.45 11.16 5.77
N LEU A 18 -19.08 12.40 6.10
CA LEU A 18 -17.80 12.71 6.75
C LEU A 18 -17.72 12.15 8.17
N SER A 19 -18.80 12.31 8.96
CA SER A 19 -18.90 11.75 10.31
C SER A 19 -18.82 10.21 10.31
N MET A 20 -19.52 9.55 9.37
CA MET A 20 -19.42 8.09 9.21
C MET A 20 -18.00 7.66 8.87
N ARG A 21 -17.34 8.33 7.92
CA ARG A 21 -15.94 8.05 7.56
C ARG A 21 -14.99 8.26 8.72
N PHE A 22 -15.19 9.33 9.50
CA PHE A 22 -14.42 9.60 10.70
C PHE A 22 -14.54 8.45 11.70
N ASN A 23 -15.76 8.07 12.09
CA ASN A 23 -16.01 7.03 13.08
C ASN A 23 -15.46 5.67 12.63
N ILE A 24 -15.71 5.28 11.39
CA ILE A 24 -15.19 4.02 10.82
C ILE A 24 -13.66 4.05 10.82
N TYR A 25 -13.05 5.14 10.34
CA TYR A 25 -11.60 5.24 10.27
C TYR A 25 -10.96 5.24 11.67
N LEU A 26 -11.56 5.93 12.65
CA LEU A 26 -11.09 5.97 14.03
C LEU A 26 -11.13 4.58 14.69
N VAL A 27 -12.26 3.88 14.59
CA VAL A 27 -12.45 2.53 15.14
C VAL A 27 -11.45 1.53 14.57
N HIS A 28 -11.04 1.66 13.30
CA HIS A 28 -10.03 0.77 12.72
C HIS A 28 -8.60 1.23 13.02
N THR A 29 -8.38 2.54 13.12
CA THR A 29 -7.05 3.13 13.29
C THR A 29 -6.49 2.86 14.68
N ILE A 30 -7.29 3.02 15.74
CA ILE A 30 -6.82 2.80 17.12
C ILE A 30 -6.32 1.37 17.35
N PRO A 31 -7.09 0.30 17.05
CA PRO A 31 -6.62 -1.08 17.20
C PRO A 31 -5.43 -1.38 16.30
N SER A 32 -5.41 -0.82 15.09
CA SER A 32 -4.28 -0.99 14.17
C SER A 32 -2.99 -0.42 14.75
N PHE A 33 -3.00 0.79 15.32
CA PHE A 33 -1.83 1.37 15.97
C PHE A 33 -1.34 0.55 17.17
N ILE A 34 -2.27 0.11 18.03
CA ILE A 34 -1.95 -0.75 19.17
C ILE A 34 -1.29 -2.05 18.67
N ALA A 35 -1.86 -2.69 17.65
CA ALA A 35 -1.29 -3.90 17.05
C ALA A 35 0.11 -3.66 16.46
N TYR A 36 0.33 -2.55 15.74
CA TYR A 36 1.66 -2.19 15.21
C TYR A 36 2.69 -2.05 16.33
N ILE A 37 2.35 -1.33 17.40
CA ILE A 37 3.25 -1.11 18.54
C ILE A 37 3.58 -2.45 19.22
N ILE A 38 2.57 -3.26 19.52
CA ILE A 38 2.76 -4.58 20.13
C ILE A 38 3.66 -5.46 19.25
N ILE A 39 3.40 -5.55 17.95
CA ILE A 39 4.18 -6.38 17.03
C ILE A 39 5.62 -5.88 16.92
N ILE A 40 5.84 -4.56 16.81
CA ILE A 40 7.18 -3.98 16.74
C ILE A 40 7.95 -4.27 18.03
N ILE A 41 7.36 -3.99 19.21
CA ILE A 41 7.98 -4.29 20.51
C ILE A 41 8.30 -5.78 20.61
N TYR A 42 7.35 -6.65 20.28
CA TYR A 42 7.52 -8.10 20.32
C TYR A 42 8.70 -8.56 19.45
N ILE A 43 8.81 -8.07 18.21
CA ILE A 43 9.90 -8.44 17.31
C ILE A 43 11.26 -7.89 17.79
N LEU A 44 11.28 -6.66 18.33
CA LEU A 44 12.51 -6.04 18.82
C LEU A 44 13.04 -6.71 20.10
N THR A 45 12.15 -7.12 21.01
CA THR A 45 12.51 -7.81 22.25
C THR A 45 12.98 -9.25 22.01
N HIS A 46 12.42 -9.95 21.01
CA HIS A 46 12.82 -11.32 20.71
C HIS A 46 13.96 -11.41 19.69
N LYS A 47 15.20 -11.58 20.19
CA LYS A 47 16.42 -11.73 19.38
C LYS A 47 16.30 -12.81 18.29
N THR A 48 15.64 -13.94 18.59
CA THR A 48 15.45 -15.06 17.65
C THR A 48 14.58 -14.68 16.45
N LEU A 49 13.59 -13.81 16.63
CA LEU A 49 12.76 -13.31 15.53
C LEU A 49 13.52 -12.29 14.70
N ARG A 50 14.26 -11.39 15.34
CA ARG A 50 15.06 -10.37 14.64
C ARG A 50 16.22 -10.96 13.83
N SER A 51 16.85 -12.03 14.31
CA SER A 51 17.97 -12.67 13.61
C SER A 51 17.53 -13.64 12.52
N ALA A 52 16.23 -13.94 12.39
CA ALA A 52 15.74 -14.81 11.34
C ALA A 52 15.69 -14.02 10.01
N PRO A 53 16.37 -14.49 8.94
CA PRO A 53 16.41 -13.76 7.66
C PRO A 53 15.00 -13.53 7.11
N ASN A 54 14.11 -14.50 7.26
CA ASN A 54 12.71 -14.42 6.81
C ASN A 54 11.92 -13.23 7.40
N ASN A 55 12.38 -12.66 8.51
CA ASN A 55 11.69 -11.56 9.20
C ASN A 55 12.24 -10.19 8.82
N TYR A 56 13.39 -10.09 8.13
CA TYR A 56 14.01 -8.80 7.82
C TYR A 56 13.12 -7.90 6.94
N CYS A 57 12.64 -8.41 5.80
CA CYS A 57 11.74 -7.66 4.92
C CYS A 57 10.42 -7.31 5.63
N LEU A 58 9.93 -8.18 6.54
CA LEU A 58 8.75 -7.88 7.35
C LEU A 58 8.99 -6.74 8.33
N ILE A 59 10.16 -6.69 8.99
CA ILE A 59 10.52 -5.62 9.91
C ILE A 59 10.58 -4.29 9.17
N ILE A 60 11.25 -4.25 8.00
CA ILE A 60 11.28 -3.05 7.15
C ILE A 60 9.86 -2.62 6.78
N LEU A 61 9.04 -3.55 6.28
CA LEU A 61 7.65 -3.27 5.92
C LEU A 61 6.89 -2.66 7.11
N LEU A 62 6.97 -3.27 8.29
CA LEU A 62 6.28 -2.81 9.50
C LEU A 62 6.75 -1.41 9.94
N VAL A 63 8.06 -1.18 9.99
CA VAL A 63 8.63 0.11 10.42
C VAL A 63 8.26 1.21 9.43
N VAL A 64 8.41 0.96 8.13
CA VAL A 64 8.10 1.95 7.09
C VAL A 64 6.61 2.27 7.08
N GLN A 65 5.73 1.25 7.13
CA GLN A 65 4.29 1.46 7.18
C GLN A 65 3.85 2.19 8.44
N PHE A 66 4.43 1.86 9.60
CA PHE A 66 4.14 2.54 10.85
C PHE A 66 4.53 4.02 10.78
N ALA A 67 5.71 4.34 10.23
CA ALA A 67 6.16 5.73 10.04
C ALA A 67 5.20 6.54 9.17
N PHE A 68 4.77 6.00 8.01
CA PHE A 68 3.77 6.66 7.17
C PHE A 68 2.43 6.81 7.88
N LYS A 69 1.99 5.77 8.62
CA LYS A 69 0.69 5.74 9.29
C LYS A 69 0.60 6.75 10.43
N ILE A 70 1.67 6.91 11.23
CA ILE A 70 1.76 7.94 12.29
C ILE A 70 1.46 9.32 11.73
N ILE A 71 1.93 9.62 10.51
CA ILE A 71 1.76 10.94 9.91
C ILE A 71 0.42 11.04 9.19
N ASP A 72 0.05 10.08 8.35
CA ASP A 72 -1.15 10.17 7.51
C ASP A 72 -2.46 10.02 8.31
N ALA A 73 -2.50 9.16 9.33
CA ALA A 73 -3.75 8.87 10.03
C ALA A 73 -4.31 10.07 10.81
N PRO A 74 -3.52 10.84 11.61
CA PRO A 74 -4.02 12.05 12.25
C PRO A 74 -4.48 13.10 11.26
N LEU A 75 -3.77 13.29 10.15
CA LEU A 75 -4.15 14.25 9.10
C LEU A 75 -5.48 13.87 8.44
N GLN A 76 -5.67 12.58 8.20
CA GLN A 76 -6.92 12.07 7.63
C GLN A 76 -8.09 12.14 8.62
N LEU A 77 -7.87 11.84 9.90
CA LEU A 77 -8.88 12.04 10.95
C LEU A 77 -9.28 13.50 11.08
N TYR A 78 -8.31 14.41 11.09
CA TYR A 78 -8.56 15.85 11.11
C TYR A 78 -9.42 16.27 9.92
N PHE A 79 -9.08 15.79 8.72
CA PHE A 79 -9.86 16.08 7.52
C PHE A 79 -11.29 15.54 7.61
N TYR A 80 -11.50 14.30 8.08
CA TYR A 80 -12.86 13.77 8.22
C TYR A 80 -13.68 14.49 9.29
N HIS A 81 -13.03 15.05 10.31
CA HIS A 81 -13.70 15.85 11.32
C HIS A 81 -14.07 17.26 10.80
N GLN A 82 -13.13 17.95 10.14
CA GLN A 82 -13.28 19.36 9.77
C GLN A 82 -13.81 19.57 8.35
N GLY A 83 -13.77 18.56 7.49
CA GLY A 83 -14.09 18.65 6.05
C GLY A 83 -13.06 19.46 5.24
N LYS A 84 -11.93 19.84 5.84
CA LYS A 84 -10.85 20.61 5.23
C LYS A 84 -9.49 20.15 5.73
N VAL A 85 -8.44 20.41 4.95
CA VAL A 85 -7.06 20.09 5.35
C VAL A 85 -6.58 20.97 6.52
N LEU A 86 -5.62 20.47 7.31
CA LEU A 86 -5.08 21.16 8.49
C LEU A 86 -4.45 22.51 8.14
N PHE A 87 -3.54 22.50 7.16
CA PHE A 87 -2.91 23.72 6.66
C PHE A 87 -3.27 23.92 5.19
N GLN A 88 -3.89 25.05 4.87
CA GLN A 88 -4.27 25.40 3.50
C GLN A 88 -3.11 26.05 2.74
N ASN A 89 -1.97 25.35 2.72
CA ASN A 89 -0.79 25.79 2.00
C ASN A 89 -0.32 24.71 1.01
N ALA A 90 0.37 25.13 -0.06
CA ALA A 90 0.76 24.22 -1.12
C ALA A 90 1.79 23.18 -0.68
N ILE A 91 2.75 23.60 0.15
CA ILE A 91 3.85 22.75 0.63
C ILE A 91 3.29 21.56 1.44
N PHE A 92 2.39 21.83 2.38
CA PHE A 92 1.70 20.82 3.17
C PHE A 92 0.94 19.83 2.29
N CYS A 93 0.22 20.34 1.29
CA CYS A 93 -0.48 19.48 0.33
C CYS A 93 0.46 18.56 -0.45
N TYR A 94 1.61 19.05 -0.90
CA TYR A 94 2.59 18.22 -1.59
C TYR A 94 3.21 17.16 -0.69
N ILE A 95 3.58 17.54 0.53
CA ILE A 95 4.11 16.59 1.53
C ILE A 95 3.06 15.53 1.85
N TRP A 96 1.82 15.93 2.11
CA TRP A 96 0.76 14.97 2.45
C TRP A 96 0.42 14.04 1.28
N ARG A 97 0.37 14.56 0.04
CA ARG A 97 0.20 13.73 -1.16
C ARG A 97 1.35 12.75 -1.34
N LEU A 98 2.58 13.19 -1.13
CA LEU A 98 3.76 12.32 -1.19
C LEU A 98 3.60 11.19 -0.20
N ILE A 99 3.43 11.49 1.08
CA ILE A 99 3.27 10.52 2.18
C ILE A 99 2.15 9.52 1.89
N ASN A 100 0.97 10.01 1.49
CA ASN A 100 -0.19 9.16 1.26
C ASN A 100 0.02 8.19 0.08
N HIS A 101 0.41 8.72 -1.09
CA HIS A 101 0.58 7.89 -2.29
C HIS A 101 1.83 7.01 -2.25
N SER A 102 2.95 7.52 -1.73
CA SER A 102 4.18 6.74 -1.61
C SER A 102 4.05 5.68 -0.53
N GLY A 103 3.47 6.01 0.63
CA GLY A 103 3.30 5.07 1.74
C GLY A 103 2.48 3.85 1.33
N TYR A 104 1.35 4.08 0.64
CA TYR A 104 0.53 3.00 0.10
C TYR A 104 1.29 2.13 -0.92
N SER A 105 1.96 2.77 -1.89
CA SER A 105 2.66 2.06 -2.96
C SER A 105 3.89 1.29 -2.46
N ILE A 106 4.67 1.88 -1.55
CA ILE A 106 5.80 1.22 -0.88
C ILE A 106 5.30 -0.01 -0.12
N GLY A 107 4.19 0.10 0.60
CA GLY A 107 3.61 -1.02 1.34
C GLY A 107 3.21 -2.17 0.45
N ALA A 108 2.49 -1.87 -0.64
CA ALA A 108 2.08 -2.87 -1.61
C ALA A 108 3.29 -3.57 -2.25
N MET A 109 4.28 -2.80 -2.71
CA MET A 109 5.46 -3.35 -3.40
C MET A 109 6.39 -4.12 -2.46
N LEU A 110 6.62 -3.63 -1.24
CA LEU A 110 7.39 -4.37 -0.22
C LEU A 110 6.69 -5.66 0.19
N LEU A 111 5.36 -5.67 0.27
CA LEU A 111 4.61 -6.89 0.57
C LEU A 111 4.65 -7.90 -0.59
N ALA A 112 4.61 -7.42 -1.84
CA ALA A 112 4.83 -8.26 -3.02
C ALA A 112 6.23 -8.87 -3.00
N TRP A 113 7.25 -8.07 -2.71
CA TRP A 113 8.62 -8.52 -2.57
C TRP A 113 8.77 -9.53 -1.43
N ALA A 114 8.23 -9.26 -0.24
CA ALA A 114 8.26 -10.18 0.90
C ALA A 114 7.60 -11.53 0.55
N SER A 115 6.56 -11.53 -0.28
CA SER A 115 5.90 -12.76 -0.74
C SER A 115 6.78 -13.55 -1.70
N PHE A 116 7.48 -12.86 -2.61
CA PHE A 116 8.44 -13.45 -3.53
C PHE A 116 9.69 -13.99 -2.81
N GLU A 117 10.31 -13.17 -1.97
CA GLU A 117 11.51 -13.50 -1.18
C GLU A 117 11.33 -14.79 -0.37
N ARG A 118 10.15 -15.00 0.21
CA ARG A 118 9.83 -16.23 0.95
C ARG A 118 9.91 -17.49 0.09
N HIS A 119 9.62 -17.41 -1.21
CA HIS A 119 9.84 -18.55 -2.10
C HIS A 119 11.31 -18.87 -2.23
N ILE A 120 12.15 -17.85 -2.38
CA ILE A 120 13.60 -18.01 -2.49
C ILE A 120 14.15 -18.63 -1.20
N LEU A 121 13.76 -18.09 -0.03
CA LEU A 121 14.23 -18.57 1.27
C LEU A 121 13.83 -20.03 1.56
N ILE A 122 12.65 -20.47 1.11
CA ILE A 122 12.12 -21.81 1.40
C ILE A 122 12.63 -22.86 0.41
N PHE A 123 12.63 -22.55 -0.89
CA PHE A 123 12.90 -23.55 -1.94
C PHE A 123 14.31 -23.44 -2.55
N HIS A 124 14.99 -22.32 -2.32
CA HIS A 124 16.27 -22.01 -2.95
C HIS A 124 17.29 -21.52 -1.93
N ASP A 125 17.35 -22.16 -0.76
CA ASP A 125 18.34 -21.89 0.30
C ASP A 125 19.79 -21.89 -0.22
N ARG A 126 20.10 -22.80 -1.17
CA ARG A 126 21.41 -22.88 -1.84
C ARG A 126 21.80 -21.59 -2.57
N LEU A 127 20.84 -20.82 -3.11
CA LEU A 127 21.11 -19.54 -3.77
C LEU A 127 21.63 -18.48 -2.79
N LEU A 128 21.22 -18.58 -1.52
CA LEU A 128 21.57 -17.63 -0.46
C LEU A 128 22.84 -18.01 0.31
N ARG A 129 23.51 -19.11 -0.06
CA ARG A 129 24.73 -19.57 0.64
C ARG A 129 25.91 -18.60 0.49
N SER A 130 25.98 -17.86 -0.63
CA SER A 130 27.02 -16.84 -0.83
C SER A 130 26.62 -15.52 -0.18
N LYS A 131 27.53 -14.91 0.60
CA LYS A 131 27.30 -13.62 1.28
C LYS A 131 26.85 -12.52 0.30
N TRP A 132 27.49 -12.44 -0.87
CA TRP A 132 27.14 -11.45 -1.90
C TRP A 132 25.75 -11.68 -2.48
N LYS A 133 25.39 -12.94 -2.77
CA LYS A 133 24.06 -13.28 -3.26
C LYS A 133 22.98 -13.01 -2.21
N ASN A 134 23.28 -13.29 -0.94
CA ASN A 134 22.39 -12.96 0.17
C ASN A 134 22.15 -11.45 0.25
N ILE A 135 23.20 -10.62 0.20
CA ILE A 135 23.05 -9.15 0.21
C ILE A 135 22.21 -8.67 -0.96
N CYS A 136 22.52 -9.11 -2.19
CA CYS A 136 21.86 -8.66 -3.40
C CYS A 136 20.39 -9.12 -3.50
N LEU A 137 20.06 -10.34 -3.06
CA LEU A 137 18.72 -10.91 -3.18
C LEU A 137 17.84 -10.68 -1.95
N HIS A 138 18.40 -10.34 -0.79
CA HIS A 138 17.63 -10.21 0.46
C HIS A 138 17.54 -8.75 0.94
N TYR A 139 18.68 -8.06 1.01
CA TYR A 139 18.78 -6.76 1.68
C TYR A 139 18.58 -5.57 0.74
N VAL A 140 19.15 -5.67 -0.46
CA VAL A 140 19.14 -4.60 -1.47
C VAL A 140 17.73 -4.32 -2.04
N PRO A 141 16.89 -5.33 -2.35
CA PRO A 141 15.64 -5.07 -3.07
C PRO A 141 14.60 -4.25 -2.29
N PRO A 142 14.35 -4.48 -0.97
CA PRO A 142 13.48 -3.60 -0.19
C PRO A 142 13.92 -2.14 -0.21
N PHE A 143 15.23 -1.89 -0.13
CA PHE A 143 15.79 -0.53 -0.19
C PHE A 143 15.58 0.10 -1.58
N ILE A 144 15.87 -0.64 -2.65
CA ILE A 144 15.61 -0.19 -4.03
C ILE A 144 14.13 0.16 -4.22
N ILE A 145 13.21 -0.67 -3.72
CA ILE A 145 11.76 -0.42 -3.82
C ILE A 145 11.39 0.91 -3.13
N ILE A 146 11.87 1.13 -1.91
CA ILE A 146 11.59 2.37 -1.17
C ILE A 146 12.11 3.59 -1.93
N VAL A 147 13.38 3.56 -2.35
CA VAL A 147 14.01 4.67 -3.08
C VAL A 147 13.30 4.91 -4.41
N TYR A 148 13.03 3.86 -5.19
CA TYR A 148 12.33 3.95 -6.47
C TYR A 148 10.97 4.63 -6.32
N VAL A 149 10.14 4.19 -5.35
CA VAL A 149 8.80 4.75 -5.18
C VAL A 149 8.88 6.21 -4.71
N LEU A 150 9.77 6.54 -3.77
CA LEU A 150 9.96 7.93 -3.31
C LEU A 150 10.42 8.84 -4.45
N CYS A 151 11.45 8.45 -5.20
CA CYS A 151 11.95 9.20 -6.35
C CYS A 151 10.85 9.38 -7.41
N PHE A 152 10.06 8.33 -7.70
CA PHE A 152 8.95 8.41 -8.65
C PHE A 152 7.91 9.45 -8.21
N TYR A 153 7.45 9.43 -6.96
CA TYR A 153 6.43 10.38 -6.48
C TYR A 153 6.98 11.79 -6.30
N ILE A 154 8.24 11.97 -5.90
CA ILE A 154 8.90 13.28 -5.84
C ILE A 154 9.00 13.87 -7.25
N TYR A 155 9.53 13.10 -8.22
CA TYR A 155 9.59 13.52 -9.63
C TYR A 155 8.20 13.88 -10.17
N ALA A 156 7.22 13.00 -9.94
CA ALA A 156 5.84 13.23 -10.35
C ALA A 156 5.28 14.54 -9.77
N LEU A 157 5.51 14.81 -8.48
CA LEU A 157 5.03 16.02 -7.82
C LEU A 157 5.78 17.27 -8.32
N SER A 158 7.10 17.25 -8.46
CA SER A 158 7.89 18.41 -8.87
C SER A 158 7.58 18.88 -10.28
N PHE A 159 7.40 17.96 -11.24
CA PHE A 159 7.22 18.33 -12.66
C PHE A 159 5.75 18.56 -13.05
N TYR A 160 4.81 17.85 -12.43
CA TYR A 160 3.41 17.82 -12.90
C TYR A 160 2.43 18.58 -12.01
N SER A 161 2.82 18.98 -10.80
CA SER A 161 1.90 19.65 -9.86
C SER A 161 1.59 21.10 -10.20
N CYS A 162 2.47 21.81 -10.91
CA CYS A 162 2.33 23.26 -11.15
C CYS A 162 1.10 23.67 -11.99
N LYS A 163 0.42 22.73 -12.65
CA LYS A 163 -0.68 23.05 -13.59
C LYS A 163 -2.08 22.83 -13.01
N ILE A 164 -2.21 22.34 -11.78
CA ILE A 164 -3.50 21.86 -11.26
C ILE A 164 -3.81 22.55 -9.93
N PRO A 165 -4.98 23.19 -9.79
CA PRO A 165 -5.36 23.85 -8.55
C PRO A 165 -5.48 22.83 -7.41
N LEU A 166 -4.99 23.21 -6.23
CA LEU A 166 -5.11 22.41 -5.02
C LEU A 166 -6.53 22.54 -4.47
N ASN A 167 -7.14 21.40 -4.09
CA ASN A 167 -8.45 21.39 -3.46
C ASN A 167 -8.31 21.06 -1.97
N PHE A 168 -8.35 22.11 -1.13
CA PHE A 168 -8.23 22.00 0.32
C PHE A 168 -9.45 21.34 1.00
N GLN A 169 -10.54 21.11 0.27
CA GLN A 169 -11.75 20.41 0.73
C GLN A 169 -11.75 18.93 0.32
N SER A 170 -10.62 18.42 -0.20
CA SER A 170 -10.47 17.02 -0.58
C SER A 170 -9.36 16.34 0.22
N VAL A 171 -9.52 15.03 0.48
CA VAL A 171 -8.51 14.20 1.15
C VAL A 171 -7.19 14.28 0.36
N ALA A 172 -6.06 14.42 1.07
CA ALA A 172 -4.74 14.60 0.45
C ALA A 172 -4.73 15.75 -0.59
N CYS A 173 -5.49 16.80 -0.33
CA CYS A 173 -5.67 17.95 -1.19
C CYS A 173 -6.19 17.64 -2.61
N GLY A 174 -6.80 16.47 -2.82
CA GLY A 174 -7.39 16.05 -4.09
C GLY A 174 -6.57 15.02 -4.87
N ASN A 175 -7.29 14.06 -5.46
CA ASN A 175 -6.73 12.92 -6.20
C ASN A 175 -6.62 13.17 -7.72
N GLY A 176 -6.76 14.43 -8.15
CA GLY A 176 -6.85 14.84 -9.56
C GLY A 176 -5.51 14.96 -10.29
N TRP A 177 -4.40 15.11 -9.55
CA TRP A 177 -3.17 15.64 -10.14
C TRP A 177 -2.51 14.69 -11.14
N MET A 178 -2.47 13.39 -10.86
CA MET A 178 -2.00 12.39 -11.82
C MET A 178 -2.98 12.14 -12.96
N GLN A 179 -4.27 12.50 -12.82
CA GLN A 179 -5.29 12.07 -13.78
C GLN A 179 -5.16 12.75 -15.15
N ASN A 180 -4.62 13.96 -15.17
CA ASN A 180 -4.41 14.73 -16.38
C ASN A 180 -3.23 14.22 -17.23
N TYR A 181 -2.38 13.35 -16.67
CA TYR A 181 -1.21 12.82 -17.34
C TYR A 181 -1.37 11.30 -17.55
N PRO A 182 -1.83 10.87 -18.73
CA PRO A 182 -2.28 9.50 -18.95
C PRO A 182 -1.19 8.46 -18.71
N VAL A 183 0.05 8.74 -19.13
CA VAL A 183 1.20 7.84 -18.96
C VAL A 183 1.54 7.64 -17.48
N LEU A 184 1.69 8.73 -16.73
CA LEU A 184 2.01 8.70 -15.31
C LEU A 184 0.89 8.03 -14.50
N SER A 185 -0.37 8.35 -14.83
CA SER A 185 -1.52 7.73 -14.18
C SER A 185 -1.62 6.25 -14.49
N ALA A 186 -1.39 5.85 -15.75
CA ALA A 186 -1.39 4.45 -16.15
C ALA A 186 -0.28 3.69 -15.43
N TRP A 187 0.94 4.25 -15.38
CA TRP A 187 2.06 3.63 -14.69
C TRP A 187 1.79 3.39 -13.20
N SER A 188 1.40 4.43 -12.46
CA SER A 188 1.11 4.30 -11.03
C SER A 188 -0.04 3.32 -10.77
N LYS A 189 -1.10 3.34 -11.59
CA LYS A 189 -2.22 2.41 -11.42
C LYS A 189 -1.85 0.97 -11.77
N MET A 190 -1.18 0.76 -12.90
CA MET A 190 -0.83 -0.58 -13.38
C MET A 190 0.22 -1.20 -12.47
N ILE A 191 1.36 -0.53 -12.28
CA ILE A 191 2.50 -1.09 -11.55
C ILE A 191 2.22 -1.13 -10.04
N HIS A 192 1.84 0.01 -9.44
CA HIS A 192 1.73 0.08 -7.99
C HIS A 192 0.40 -0.51 -7.46
N ASN A 193 -0.72 -0.31 -8.16
CA ASN A 193 -2.05 -0.70 -7.65
C ASN A 193 -2.59 -2.03 -8.19
N ILE A 194 -2.22 -2.48 -9.39
CA ILE A 194 -2.77 -3.71 -10.00
C ILE A 194 -1.76 -4.84 -9.96
N ILE A 195 -0.56 -4.62 -10.52
CA ILE A 195 0.49 -5.65 -10.60
C ILE A 195 0.95 -6.04 -9.20
N SER A 196 1.12 -5.09 -8.28
CA SER A 196 1.60 -5.42 -6.93
C SER A 196 0.65 -6.38 -6.17
N PRO A 197 -0.67 -6.15 -6.07
CA PRO A 197 -1.59 -7.12 -5.48
C PRO A 197 -1.68 -8.46 -6.23
N ILE A 198 -1.61 -8.45 -7.56
CA ILE A 198 -1.59 -9.69 -8.35
C ILE A 198 -0.34 -10.51 -8.02
N CYS A 199 0.83 -9.88 -7.96
CA CYS A 199 2.07 -10.54 -7.55
C CYS A 199 1.96 -11.12 -6.13
N ILE A 200 1.41 -10.37 -5.16
CA ILE A 200 1.16 -10.87 -3.80
C ILE A 200 0.31 -12.15 -3.84
N ALA A 201 -0.78 -12.12 -4.59
CA ALA A 201 -1.69 -13.26 -4.72
C ALA A 201 -1.02 -14.46 -5.40
N VAL A 202 -0.41 -14.26 -6.56
CA VAL A 202 0.26 -15.32 -7.33
C VAL A 202 1.35 -15.98 -6.51
N PHE A 203 2.24 -15.18 -5.88
CA PHE A 203 3.28 -15.74 -5.04
C PHE A 203 2.67 -16.46 -3.84
N SER A 204 1.76 -15.85 -3.08
CA SER A 204 1.22 -16.51 -1.89
C SER A 204 0.47 -17.81 -2.19
N VAL A 205 -0.27 -17.87 -3.30
CA VAL A 205 -0.92 -19.11 -3.78
C VAL A 205 0.12 -20.14 -4.22
N SER A 206 1.11 -19.74 -5.02
CA SER A 206 2.23 -20.62 -5.42
C SER A 206 2.94 -21.21 -4.20
N LEU A 207 3.19 -20.41 -3.17
CA LEU A 207 3.82 -20.86 -1.93
C LEU A 207 2.99 -21.93 -1.24
N LEU A 208 1.69 -21.69 -1.11
CA LEU A 208 0.76 -22.63 -0.49
C LEU A 208 0.73 -23.95 -1.26
N VAL A 209 0.56 -23.90 -2.59
CA VAL A 209 0.51 -25.08 -3.45
C VAL A 209 1.80 -25.90 -3.32
N ARG A 210 2.97 -25.25 -3.38
CA ARG A 210 4.25 -25.93 -3.23
C ARG A 210 4.44 -26.51 -1.83
N VAL A 211 4.05 -25.80 -0.78
CA VAL A 211 4.13 -26.32 0.61
C VAL A 211 3.24 -27.55 0.78
N LEU A 212 2.03 -27.56 0.20
CA LEU A 212 1.12 -28.70 0.21
C LEU A 212 1.66 -29.88 -0.61
N TYR A 213 2.26 -29.60 -1.77
CA TYR A 213 2.88 -30.63 -2.62
C TYR A 213 4.11 -31.26 -1.95
N SER A 214 5.02 -30.43 -1.40
CA SER A 214 6.19 -30.89 -0.66
C SER A 214 5.80 -31.73 0.56
N LYS A 215 4.72 -31.39 1.26
CA LYS A 215 4.19 -32.21 2.36
C LYS A 215 3.79 -33.61 1.90
N ARG A 216 3.12 -33.72 0.75
CA ARG A 216 2.69 -35.02 0.21
C ARG A 216 3.88 -35.87 -0.23
N ARG A 217 4.91 -35.25 -0.82
CA ARG A 217 6.08 -35.95 -1.38
C ARG A 217 7.11 -36.35 -0.32
N LEU A 218 7.33 -35.51 0.69
CA LEU A 218 8.37 -35.71 1.70
C LEU A 218 7.69 -36.03 3.05
N GLN A 219 7.36 -37.30 3.27
CA GLN A 219 6.88 -37.83 4.56
C GLN A 219 7.92 -37.75 5.72
N GLN A 220 9.06 -37.08 5.51
CA GLN A 220 10.10 -36.95 6.53
C GLN A 220 9.87 -35.75 7.46
N THR A 221 10.66 -35.72 8.54
CA THR A 221 10.70 -34.84 9.74
C THR A 221 10.87 -33.33 9.47
N PHE A 222 10.26 -32.83 8.40
CA PHE A 222 10.12 -31.43 8.10
C PHE A 222 9.32 -30.76 9.22
N SER A 223 9.79 -29.62 9.73
CA SER A 223 9.18 -28.86 10.83
C SER A 223 7.87 -28.18 10.42
N TRP A 224 6.88 -28.99 10.01
CA TRP A 224 5.59 -28.63 9.43
C TRP A 224 4.84 -27.56 10.24
N ARG A 225 4.94 -27.61 11.58
CA ARG A 225 4.30 -26.64 12.46
C ARG A 225 4.74 -25.19 12.19
N LYS A 226 6.01 -24.96 11.83
CA LYS A 226 6.55 -23.62 11.54
C LYS A 226 6.05 -23.09 10.20
N TYR A 227 6.12 -23.92 9.16
CA TYR A 227 5.68 -23.56 7.80
C TYR A 227 4.17 -23.34 7.70
N ARG A 228 3.36 -24.13 8.42
CA ARG A 228 1.90 -23.99 8.44
C ARG A 228 1.46 -22.61 8.96
N LYS A 229 2.03 -22.16 10.08
CA LYS A 229 1.69 -20.84 10.66
C LYS A 229 2.02 -19.70 9.69
N MET A 230 3.19 -19.78 9.05
CA MET A 230 3.63 -18.78 8.08
C MET A 230 2.76 -18.76 6.81
N ALA A 231 2.35 -19.94 6.31
CA ALA A 231 1.47 -20.05 5.14
C ALA A 231 0.09 -19.45 5.41
N TYR A 232 -0.53 -19.72 6.57
CA TYR A 232 -1.83 -19.13 6.91
C TYR A 232 -1.79 -17.62 7.02
N GLN A 233 -0.72 -17.06 7.58
CA GLN A 233 -0.54 -15.61 7.67
C GLN A 233 -0.52 -14.97 6.27
N LEU A 234 0.22 -15.55 5.32
CA LEU A 234 0.29 -15.06 3.93
C LEU A 234 -1.01 -15.20 3.17
N LEU A 235 -1.71 -16.32 3.37
CA LEU A 235 -3.00 -16.56 2.75
C LEU A 235 -4.02 -15.51 3.22
N SER A 236 -4.05 -15.24 4.53
CA SER A 236 -4.92 -14.22 5.12
C SER A 236 -4.63 -12.83 4.52
N ILE A 237 -3.35 -12.45 4.44
CA ILE A 237 -2.95 -11.18 3.82
C ILE A 237 -3.35 -11.12 2.34
N SER A 238 -3.15 -12.21 1.60
CA SER A 238 -3.50 -12.26 0.17
C SER A 238 -5.01 -12.17 -0.06
N PHE A 239 -5.80 -12.83 0.77
CA PHE A 239 -7.25 -12.74 0.72
C PHE A 239 -7.72 -11.32 0.99
N LEU A 240 -7.14 -10.63 1.98
CA LEU A 240 -7.43 -9.21 2.25
C LEU A 240 -7.02 -8.31 1.07
N CYS A 241 -5.84 -8.53 0.48
CA CYS A 241 -5.40 -7.78 -0.69
C CYS A 241 -6.33 -8.00 -1.90
N LEU A 242 -6.73 -9.24 -2.18
CA LEU A 242 -7.61 -9.56 -3.29
C LEU A 242 -9.05 -9.11 -3.06
N GLY A 243 -9.56 -9.18 -1.84
CA GLY A 243 -10.94 -8.82 -1.52
C GLY A 243 -11.16 -7.31 -1.41
N ILE A 244 -10.15 -6.55 -0.99
CA ILE A 244 -10.30 -5.11 -0.70
C ILE A 244 -9.59 -4.26 -1.74
N VAL A 245 -8.30 -4.54 -2.00
CA VAL A 245 -7.46 -3.66 -2.81
C VAL A 245 -7.76 -3.80 -4.30
N LEU A 246 -7.87 -5.05 -4.77
CA LEU A 246 -8.04 -5.31 -6.21
C LEU A 246 -9.38 -4.79 -6.76
N PRO A 247 -10.54 -4.98 -6.10
CA PRO A 247 -11.81 -4.43 -6.58
C PRO A 247 -11.81 -2.91 -6.62
N TYR A 248 -11.19 -2.25 -5.63
CA TYR A 248 -11.04 -0.80 -5.62
C TYR A 248 -10.18 -0.31 -6.81
N GLY A 249 -9.05 -0.97 -7.07
CA GLY A 249 -8.18 -0.67 -8.21
C GLY A 249 -8.89 -0.86 -9.55
N LEU A 250 -9.61 -1.98 -9.72
CA LEU A 250 -10.39 -2.28 -10.91
C LEU A 250 -11.53 -1.29 -11.13
N PHE A 251 -12.27 -0.94 -10.09
CA PHE A 251 -13.35 0.05 -10.18
C PHE A 251 -12.84 1.41 -10.67
N ILE A 252 -11.70 1.87 -10.14
CA ILE A 252 -11.06 3.12 -10.56
C ILE A 252 -10.51 3.04 -12.00
N PHE A 253 -10.12 1.86 -12.45
CA PHE A 253 -9.66 1.65 -13.81
C PHE A 253 -10.84 1.65 -14.80
N LEU A 254 -11.86 0.83 -14.54
CA LEU A 254 -13.05 0.68 -15.37
C LEU A 254 -13.85 1.99 -15.49
N SER A 255 -14.02 2.72 -14.38
CA SER A 255 -14.68 4.04 -14.41
C SER A 255 -14.00 5.02 -15.36
N ARG A 256 -12.69 4.90 -15.60
CA ARG A 256 -11.99 5.77 -16.57
C ARG A 256 -12.08 5.32 -18.01
N VAL A 257 -12.09 4.01 -18.25
CA VAL A 257 -12.26 3.47 -19.60
C VAL A 257 -13.70 3.75 -20.08
N GLY A 258 -14.69 3.53 -19.21
CA GLY A 258 -16.10 3.77 -19.53
C GLY A 258 -16.44 5.24 -19.80
N VAL A 259 -15.89 6.18 -19.01
CA VAL A 259 -16.19 7.61 -19.17
C VAL A 259 -15.61 8.21 -20.46
N ARG A 260 -14.55 7.64 -21.05
CA ARG A 260 -14.02 8.12 -22.35
C ARG A 260 -14.90 7.75 -23.54
N ASN A 261 -15.81 6.80 -23.39
CA ASN A 261 -16.63 6.28 -24.47
C ASN A 261 -18.04 6.89 -24.52
N ILE A 262 -18.33 7.93 -23.73
CA ILE A 262 -19.55 8.72 -23.93
C ILE A 262 -19.23 9.74 -25.03
N PRO A 263 -19.69 9.54 -26.29
CA PRO A 263 -19.56 10.57 -27.29
C PRO A 263 -20.22 11.83 -26.73
N LYS A 264 -19.51 12.96 -26.79
CA LYS A 264 -20.13 14.26 -26.57
C LYS A 264 -21.20 14.38 -27.66
N LEU A 265 -22.45 14.10 -27.33
CA LEU A 265 -23.57 14.51 -28.17
C LEU A 265 -23.47 16.04 -28.24
N GLY A 266 -23.09 16.51 -29.43
CA GLY A 266 -23.11 17.93 -29.79
C GLY A 266 -24.52 18.41 -30.02
#